data_AF-A0A1V0TNS4-F1
#
_entry.id   AF-A0A1V0TNS4-F1
#
_cell.length_a   1.000
_cell.length_b   1.000
_cell.length_c   1.000
_cell.angle_alpha   90.00
_cell.angle_beta   90.00
_cell.angle_gamma   90.00
#
_symmetry.space_group_name_H-M   'P 1'
#
loop_
_entity.id
_entity.type
_entity.pdbx_description
1 polymer ?
#
loop_
_entity_poly.entity_id
_entity_poly.type
_entity_poly.pdbx_seq_one_letter_code
_entity_poly.pdbx_strand_id
1 'polypeptide(L)' 'MRKMVDCRDHPSEMHCTLVIAGEEEEVVRAATEHAVSVHGHTDSPELRAQIRSALKDEAVQHA' A
#
# COMPACT_ATOMS: atom_id res chain seq x y z
N MET A 1 6.34 5.53 -13.20
CA MET A 1 6.15 6.72 -12.34
C MET A 1 5.96 6.15 -10.96
N ARG A 2 6.81 6.53 -10.00
CA ARG A 2 6.80 5.89 -8.69
C ARG A 2 5.50 6.20 -7.95
N LYS A 3 4.98 5.18 -7.28
CA LYS A 3 3.75 5.21 -6.48
C LYS A 3 4.10 5.00 -5.03
N MET A 4 3.18 5.42 -4.16
CA MET A 4 3.23 5.11 -2.75
C MET A 4 1.85 4.79 -2.18
N VAL A 5 1.84 4.01 -1.12
CA VAL A 5 0.70 3.87 -0.20
C VAL A 5 1.18 4.18 1.21
N ASP A 6 0.41 4.98 1.93
CA ASP A 6 0.68 5.33 3.33
C ASP A 6 -0.39 4.67 4.21
N CYS A 7 0.02 3.74 5.05
CA CYS A 7 -0.92 3.01 5.91
C CYS A 7 -1.66 3.93 6.88
N ARG A 8 -1.15 5.14 7.15
CA ARG A 8 -1.81 6.12 8.03
C ARG A 8 -3.08 6.71 7.40
N ASP A 9 -3.22 6.64 6.08
CA ASP A 9 -4.46 7.00 5.38
C ASP A 9 -5.58 5.96 5.59
N HIS A 10 -5.25 4.78 6.12
CA HIS A 10 -6.15 3.67 6.34
C HIS A 10 -6.11 3.22 7.81
N PRO A 11 -6.75 3.97 8.73
CA PRO A 11 -6.72 3.68 10.15
C PRO A 11 -7.22 2.26 10.45
N SER A 12 -6.49 1.54 11.27
CA SER A 12 -6.82 0.17 11.69
C SER A 12 -6.28 -0.08 13.11
N GLU A 13 -6.75 -1.15 13.75
CA GLU A 13 -6.30 -1.59 15.08
C GLU A 13 -4.78 -1.77 15.18
N MET A 14 -4.11 -2.09 14.06
CA MET A 14 -2.67 -2.29 14.00
C MET A 14 -1.86 -0.98 14.02
N HIS A 15 -2.52 0.17 13.84
CA HIS A 15 -1.89 1.50 13.87
C HIS A 15 -0.62 1.60 13.01
N CYS A 16 -0.62 0.98 11.84
CA CYS A 16 0.54 0.93 10.95
C CYS A 16 0.98 2.34 10.52
N THR A 17 2.28 2.61 10.66
CA THR A 17 2.90 3.87 10.23
C THR A 17 3.74 3.71 8.97
N LEU A 18 3.62 2.56 8.29
CA LEU A 18 4.42 2.24 7.11
C LEU A 18 4.00 3.07 5.91
N VAL A 19 5.00 3.49 5.15
CA VAL A 19 4.85 3.98 3.78
C VAL A 19 5.60 3.03 2.87
N ILE A 20 4.93 2.50 1.85
CA ILE A 20 5.53 1.61 0.86
C ILE A 20 5.55 2.36 -0.46
N ALA A 21 6.73 2.52 -1.07
CA ALA A 21 6.91 3.26 -2.31
C ALA A 21 7.83 2.53 -3.30
N GLY A 22 7.55 2.65 -4.59
CA GLY A 22 8.21 1.87 -5.66
C GLY A 22 7.47 2.00 -6.99
N GLU A 23 7.75 1.13 -7.95
CA GLU A 23 6.88 1.02 -9.12
C GLU A 23 5.52 0.43 -8.72
N GLU A 24 4.48 0.76 -9.48
CA GLU A 24 3.08 0.47 -9.12
C GLU A 24 2.86 -1.00 -8.69
N GLU A 25 3.30 -1.95 -9.50
CA GLU A 25 3.10 -3.37 -9.22
C GLU A 25 3.95 -3.89 -8.04
N GLU A 26 5.09 -3.27 -7.76
CA GLU A 26 5.91 -3.58 -6.58
C GLU A 26 5.17 -3.16 -5.31
N VAL A 27 4.58 -1.95 -5.32
CA VAL A 27 3.81 -1.41 -4.20
C VAL A 27 2.55 -2.22 -3.98
N VAL A 28 1.81 -2.58 -5.04
CA VAL A 28 0.60 -3.41 -4.92
C VAL A 28 0.93 -4.76 -4.28
N ARG A 29 1.99 -5.43 -4.74
CA ARG A 29 2.39 -6.73 -4.18
C ARG A 29 2.76 -6.59 -2.70
N ALA A 30 3.66 -5.66 -2.37
CA ALA A 30 4.14 -5.46 -1.00
C ALA A 30 3.03 -5.03 -0.04
N ALA A 31 2.14 -4.14 -0.46
CA ALA A 31 1.00 -3.69 0.34
C ALA A 31 -0.03 -4.81 0.53
N THR A 32 -0.23 -5.69 -0.47
CA THR A 32 -1.10 -6.86 -0.34
C THR A 32 -0.53 -7.85 0.67
N GLU A 33 0.77 -8.16 0.59
CA GLU A 33 1.45 -9.03 1.55
C GLU A 33 1.37 -8.46 2.99
N HIS A 34 1.51 -7.14 3.14
CA HIS A 34 1.31 -6.46 4.43
C HIS A 34 -0.14 -6.58 4.93
N ALA A 35 -1.14 -6.30 4.08
CA ALA A 35 -2.55 -6.42 4.42
C ALA A 35 -2.93 -7.84 4.86
N VAL A 36 -2.36 -8.87 4.23
CA VAL A 36 -2.62 -10.27 4.60
C VAL A 36 -1.92 -10.62 5.93
N SER A 37 -0.61 -10.37 6.02
CA SER A 37 0.20 -10.83 7.14
C SER A 37 -0.05 -10.06 8.44
N VAL A 38 -0.35 -8.77 8.35
CA VAL A 38 -0.50 -7.87 9.51
C VAL A 38 -1.96 -7.58 9.82
N HIS A 39 -2.81 -7.44 8.81
CA HIS A 39 -4.23 -7.12 8.99
C HIS A 39 -5.16 -8.33 8.79
N GLY A 40 -4.62 -9.50 8.45
CA GLY A 40 -5.42 -10.73 8.30
C GLY A 40 -6.38 -10.71 7.11
N HIS A 41 -6.17 -9.81 6.14
CA HIS A 41 -6.97 -9.79 4.92
C HIS A 41 -6.69 -11.03 4.06
N THR A 42 -7.60 -11.34 3.14
CA THR A 42 -7.40 -12.37 2.13
C THR A 42 -6.79 -11.75 0.87
N ASP A 43 -5.73 -12.34 0.32
CA ASP A 43 -5.23 -11.96 -0.99
C ASP A 43 -6.28 -12.30 -2.06
N SER A 44 -6.96 -11.27 -2.55
CA SER A 44 -8.00 -11.39 -3.56
C SER A 44 -7.86 -10.31 -4.64
N PRO A 45 -8.43 -10.52 -5.84
CA PRO A 45 -8.46 -9.49 -6.88
C PRO A 45 -9.07 -8.17 -6.40
N GLU A 46 -10.08 -8.24 -5.55
CA GLU A 46 -10.77 -7.09 -4.98
C GLU A 46 -9.85 -6.30 -4.02
N LEU A 47 -9.12 -6.99 -3.14
CA LEU A 47 -8.14 -6.35 -2.26
C LEU A 47 -7.06 -5.64 -3.08
N ARG A 48 -6.50 -6.32 -4.09
CA ARG A 48 -5.48 -5.73 -4.98
C ARG A 48 -6.00 -4.52 -5.74
N ALA A 49 -7.26 -4.55 -6.17
CA ALA A 49 -7.91 -3.41 -6.83
C ALA A 49 -8.08 -2.22 -5.86
N GLN A 50 -8.52 -2.47 -4.63
CA GLN A 50 -8.62 -1.43 -3.59
C GLN A 50 -7.27 -0.78 -3.30
N ILE A 51 -6.21 -1.59 -3.17
CA ILE A 51 -4.85 -1.10 -2.98
C ILE A 51 -4.41 -0.24 -4.17
N ARG A 52 -4.65 -0.69 -5.42
CA ARG A 52 -4.35 0.12 -6.61
C ARG A 52 -5.07 1.47 -6.60
N SER A 53 -6.33 1.50 -6.20
CA SER A 53 -7.11 2.74 -6.10
C SER A 53 -6.63 3.67 -4.97
N ALA A 54 -5.94 3.14 -3.97
CA ALA A 54 -5.38 3.92 -2.86
C ALA A 54 -3.98 4.49 -3.16
N LEU A 55 -3.34 4.09 -4.25
CA LEU A 55 -2.00 4.56 -4.60
C LEU A 55 -2.00 6.06 -4.89
N LYS A 56 -1.01 6.74 -4.33
CA LYS A 56 -0.69 8.15 -4.61
C LYS A 56 0.60 8.21 -5.41
N ASP A 57 0.77 9.26 -6.19
CA ASP A 57 2.08 9.53 -6.80
C ASP A 57 3.08 9.86 -5.70
N GLU A 58 4.24 9.21 -5.74
CA GLU A 58 5.32 9.57 -4.83
C GLU A 58 5.85 10.94 -5.27
N ALA A 59 5.68 11.95 -4.42
CA ALA A 59 6.29 13.25 -4.64
C ALA A 59 7.80 13.05 -4.79
N VAL A 60 8.42 13.70 -5.79
CA VAL A 60 9.85 13.56 -6.08
C VAL A 60 10.66 13.87 -4.82
N GLN A 61 11.16 12.82 -4.16
CA GLN A 61 11.98 12.94 -2.96
C GLN A 61 13.46 13.10 -3.32
N HIS A 62 13.80 13.98 -4.26
CA HIS A 62 15.19 14.39 -4.48
C HIS A 62 15.22 15.85 -4.94
N ALA A 63 15.60 16.73 -4.01
CA ALA A 63 16.25 17.99 -4.32
C ALA A 63 17.76 17.78 -4.22
#